data_AF-A0A074RQL5-F1
#
_entry.id   AF-A0A074RQL5-F1
#
_cell.length_a   1.000
_cell.length_b   1.000
_cell.length_c   1.000
_cell.angle_alpha   90.00
_cell.angle_beta   90.00
_cell.angle_gamma   90.00
#
_symmetry.space_group_name_H-M   'P 1'
#
loop_
_entity.id
_entity.type
_entity.pdbx_description
1 polymer ?
#
loop_
_entity_poly.entity_id
_entity_poly.type
_entity_poly.pdbx_seq_one_letter_code
_entity_poly.pdbx_strand_id
1 'polypeptide(L)'
;MVSRTKSERAFREGSQNALLTTAALIIAAIVQLKTQGLSLLDGLTVSMVSYMTAGWVLINQSHVEFGFSSDFLLFVFTTLATYWGFQIWLDPADFGIPLGRENCTASIDTIFVVLGQNIRVTNKVLRDFALSCFALNALHMLLSLMNCMRGLVHYTVNGTEKCTVSKVADSDVSSPASKGVSTDKLYKMRLAFPVLGLMIYIMFNIEQMVNRHQVQTQMNGWTYGQGLAIIGLVQQVVGSYSLIREEYHWAY
;
A
#
# COMPACT_ATOMS: atom_id res chain seq x y z
N MET A 1 25.58 1.47 17.72
CA MET A 1 25.61 1.93 16.30
C MET A 1 25.36 0.81 15.29
N VAL A 2 25.99 -0.36 15.40
CA VAL A 2 25.86 -1.48 14.43
C VAL A 2 24.46 -2.11 14.34
N SER A 3 23.62 -2.04 15.38
CA SER A 3 22.26 -2.61 15.32
C SER A 3 21.23 -1.70 14.65
N ARG A 4 21.36 -0.38 14.83
CA ARG A 4 20.45 0.61 14.23
C ARG A 4 20.47 0.52 12.70
N THR A 5 21.64 0.36 12.11
CA THR A 5 21.83 0.19 10.66
C THR A 5 21.25 -1.13 10.12
N LYS A 6 21.18 -2.18 10.95
CA LYS A 6 20.54 -3.45 10.57
C LYS A 6 19.02 -3.33 10.54
N SER A 7 18.43 -2.69 11.55
CA SER A 7 16.99 -2.44 11.61
C SER A 7 16.52 -1.60 10.41
N GLU A 8 17.17 -0.46 10.14
CA GLU A 8 16.84 0.44 9.01
C GLU A 8 16.92 -0.26 7.65
N ARG A 9 17.91 -1.16 7.47
CA ARG A 9 18.02 -1.97 6.25
C ARG A 9 16.85 -2.96 6.14
N ALA A 10 16.52 -3.68 7.20
CA ALA A 10 15.41 -4.64 7.21
C ALA A 10 14.05 -3.96 6.93
N PHE A 11 13.82 -2.79 7.53
CA PHE A 11 12.63 -1.96 7.26
C PHE A 11 12.53 -1.53 5.79
N ARG A 12 13.65 -1.08 5.22
CA ARG A 12 13.71 -0.66 3.81
C ARG A 12 13.43 -1.83 2.88
N GLU A 13 14.09 -2.96 3.10
CA GLU A 13 13.92 -4.19 2.32
C GLU A 13 12.48 -4.72 2.44
N GLY A 14 11.90 -4.70 3.64
CA GLY A 14 10.50 -5.07 3.87
C GLY A 14 9.52 -4.16 3.13
N SER A 15 9.75 -2.84 3.15
CA SER A 15 8.91 -1.88 2.42
C SER A 15 9.05 -2.04 0.90
N GLN A 16 10.28 -2.24 0.40
CA GLN A 16 10.53 -2.51 -1.03
C GLN A 16 9.87 -3.80 -1.49
N ASN A 17 9.96 -4.88 -0.70
CA ASN A 17 9.34 -6.15 -1.02
C ASN A 17 7.81 -6.05 -1.01
N ALA A 18 7.24 -5.33 -0.03
CA ALA A 18 5.80 -5.09 0.02
C ALA A 18 5.30 -4.29 -1.20
N LEU A 19 6.01 -3.21 -1.57
CA LEU A 19 5.71 -2.43 -2.78
C LEU A 19 5.79 -3.28 -4.04
N LEU A 20 6.85 -4.08 -4.19
CA LEU A 20 7.05 -4.94 -5.36
C LEU A 20 5.98 -6.02 -5.46
N THR A 21 5.68 -6.72 -4.37
CA THR A 21 4.64 -7.77 -4.31
C THR A 21 3.27 -7.19 -4.64
N THR A 22 2.97 -6.00 -4.14
CA THR A 22 1.69 -5.34 -4.38
C THR A 22 1.59 -4.79 -5.81
N ALA A 23 2.67 -4.25 -6.36
CA ALA A 23 2.73 -3.86 -7.77
C ALA A 23 2.51 -5.07 -8.68
N ALA A 24 3.13 -6.21 -8.37
CA ALA A 24 2.92 -7.47 -9.10
C ALA A 24 1.47 -7.96 -8.99
N LEU A 25 0.85 -7.85 -7.81
CA LEU A 25 -0.57 -8.16 -7.60
C LEU A 25 -1.47 -7.29 -8.50
N ILE A 26 -1.25 -5.97 -8.53
CA ILE A 26 -2.03 -5.06 -9.37
C ILE A 26 -1.84 -5.39 -10.85
N ILE A 27 -0.61 -5.67 -11.30
CA ILE A 27 -0.34 -6.07 -12.69
C ILE A 27 -1.09 -7.36 -13.03
N ALA A 28 -1.03 -8.37 -12.17
CA ALA A 28 -1.73 -9.62 -12.40
C ALA A 28 -3.26 -9.43 -12.45
N ALA A 29 -3.81 -8.57 -11.58
CA ALA A 29 -5.22 -8.21 -11.60
C ALA A 29 -5.62 -7.47 -12.90
N ILE A 30 -4.76 -6.58 -13.40
CA ILE A 30 -4.95 -5.89 -14.69
C ILE A 30 -4.93 -6.91 -15.84
N VAL A 31 -3.96 -7.83 -15.86
CA VAL A 31 -3.88 -8.88 -16.90
C VAL A 31 -5.13 -9.75 -16.87
N GLN A 32 -5.56 -10.19 -15.69
CA GLN A 32 -6.77 -11.00 -15.52
C GLN A 32 -8.02 -10.25 -16.01
N LEU A 33 -8.16 -8.97 -15.62
CA LEU A 33 -9.23 -8.09 -16.06
C LEU A 33 -9.29 -8.00 -17.60
N LYS A 34 -8.14 -7.87 -18.27
CA LYS A 34 -8.08 -7.71 -19.73
C LYS A 34 -8.20 -9.03 -20.51
N THR A 35 -7.92 -10.17 -19.90
CA THR A 35 -7.87 -11.47 -20.61
C THR A 35 -9.10 -12.34 -20.36
N GLN A 36 -9.56 -12.43 -19.12
CA GLN A 36 -10.60 -13.38 -18.70
C GLN A 36 -11.81 -12.70 -18.04
N GLY A 37 -11.76 -11.38 -17.86
CA GLY A 37 -12.67 -10.66 -16.97
C GLY A 37 -12.27 -10.88 -15.50
N LEU A 38 -12.64 -9.92 -14.66
CA LEU A 38 -12.37 -9.97 -13.22
C LEU A 38 -13.63 -9.51 -12.50
N SER A 39 -14.02 -10.22 -11.44
CA SER A 39 -15.16 -9.79 -10.65
C SER A 39 -14.87 -8.44 -9.97
N LEU A 40 -15.89 -7.59 -9.82
CA LEU A 40 -15.76 -6.32 -9.11
C LEU A 40 -15.33 -6.54 -7.64
N LEU A 41 -15.79 -7.62 -7.01
CA LEU A 41 -15.39 -8.00 -5.66
C LEU A 41 -13.88 -8.27 -5.55
N ASP A 42 -13.31 -9.03 -6.49
CA ASP A 42 -11.86 -9.26 -6.55
C ASP A 42 -11.12 -7.95 -6.83
N GLY A 43 -11.68 -7.11 -7.72
CA GLY A 43 -11.18 -5.78 -8.02
C GLY A 43 -10.99 -4.91 -6.79
N LEU A 44 -12.07 -4.80 -6.00
CA LEU A 44 -12.12 -4.04 -4.75
C LEU A 44 -11.19 -4.64 -3.68
N THR A 45 -11.09 -5.97 -3.61
CA THR A 45 -10.18 -6.65 -2.69
C THR A 45 -8.73 -6.30 -3.01
N VAL A 46 -8.33 -6.31 -4.29
CA VAL A 46 -6.98 -5.88 -4.72
C VAL A 46 -6.72 -4.42 -4.35
N SER A 47 -7.70 -3.52 -4.53
CA SER A 47 -7.56 -2.12 -4.09
C SER A 47 -7.34 -2.00 -2.60
N MET A 48 -8.12 -2.73 -1.80
CA MET A 48 -8.02 -2.74 -0.33
C MET A 48 -6.65 -3.25 0.15
N VAL A 49 -6.19 -4.39 -0.39
CA VAL A 49 -4.85 -4.93 -0.08
C VAL A 49 -3.76 -3.93 -0.48
N SER A 50 -3.92 -3.26 -1.62
CA SER A 50 -2.97 -2.24 -2.07
C SER A 50 -2.88 -1.06 -1.11
N TYR A 51 -4.02 -0.60 -0.57
CA TYR A 51 -4.04 0.45 0.45
C TYR A 51 -3.42 0.00 1.78
N MET A 52 -3.54 -1.27 2.17
CA MET A 52 -2.83 -1.79 3.34
C MET A 52 -1.32 -1.69 3.16
N THR A 53 -0.79 -2.11 1.99
CA THR A 53 0.63 -1.93 1.66
C THR A 53 1.04 -0.46 1.69
N ALA A 54 0.24 0.44 1.12
CA ALA A 54 0.54 1.87 1.16
C ALA A 54 0.64 2.39 2.60
N GLY A 55 -0.29 1.99 3.48
CA GLY A 55 -0.24 2.31 4.90
C GLY A 55 1.05 1.82 5.57
N TRP A 56 1.45 0.57 5.31
CA TRP A 56 2.68 -0.01 5.84
C TRP A 56 3.92 0.81 5.44
N VAL A 57 4.02 1.16 4.17
CA VAL A 57 5.12 1.95 3.63
C VAL A 57 5.16 3.35 4.25
N LEU A 58 4.00 3.99 4.45
CA LEU A 58 3.91 5.32 5.09
C LEU A 58 4.40 5.31 6.54
N ILE A 59 4.08 4.26 7.33
CA ILE A 59 4.63 4.13 8.68
C ILE A 59 6.15 4.04 8.60
N ASN A 60 6.66 3.13 7.77
CA ASN A 60 8.09 2.87 7.67
C ASN A 60 8.87 4.06 7.09
N GLN A 61 8.26 4.89 6.26
CA GLN A 61 8.84 6.12 5.75
C GLN A 61 9.26 7.09 6.86
N SER A 62 8.53 7.08 7.98
CA SER A 62 8.89 7.91 9.13
C SER A 62 10.11 7.40 9.91
N HIS A 63 10.50 6.15 9.66
CA HIS A 63 11.60 5.47 10.35
C HIS A 63 12.85 5.32 9.49
N VAL A 64 12.74 5.40 8.16
CA VAL A 64 13.85 5.13 7.23
C VAL A 64 13.86 6.13 6.08
N GLU A 65 15.05 6.66 5.77
CA GLU A 65 15.25 7.40 4.53
C GLU A 65 15.22 6.45 3.33
N PHE A 66 14.27 6.70 2.43
CA PHE A 66 14.20 5.98 1.17
C PHE A 66 15.30 6.47 0.22
N GLY A 67 16.03 5.51 -0.34
CA GLY A 67 16.97 5.78 -1.43
C GLY A 67 16.26 5.74 -2.78
N PHE A 68 16.98 6.08 -3.84
CA PHE A 68 16.47 6.12 -5.22
C PHE A 68 15.63 4.89 -5.62
N SER A 69 16.09 3.68 -5.29
CA SER A 69 15.36 2.43 -5.60
C SER A 69 13.98 2.37 -4.93
N SER A 70 13.87 2.83 -3.68
CA SER A 70 12.59 2.88 -2.98
C SER A 70 11.65 3.94 -3.54
N ASP A 71 12.18 5.11 -3.91
CA ASP A 71 11.38 6.16 -4.57
C ASP A 71 10.85 5.68 -5.92
N PHE A 72 11.70 5.00 -6.70
CA PHE A 72 11.29 4.39 -7.97
C PHE A 72 10.19 3.34 -7.78
N LEU A 73 10.35 2.43 -6.81
CA LEU A 73 9.32 1.43 -6.50
C LEU A 73 8.01 2.06 -6.02
N LEU A 74 8.10 3.11 -5.20
CA LEU A 74 6.93 3.86 -4.74
C LEU A 74 6.24 4.56 -5.91
N PHE A 75 6.99 5.13 -6.86
CA PHE A 75 6.45 5.70 -8.10
C PHE A 75 5.73 4.64 -8.95
N VAL A 76 6.35 3.47 -9.17
CA VAL A 76 5.74 2.38 -9.94
C VAL A 76 4.45 1.90 -9.27
N PHE A 77 4.49 1.64 -7.96
CA PHE A 77 3.34 1.23 -7.17
C PHE A 77 2.21 2.27 -7.22
N THR A 78 2.50 3.55 -6.94
CA THR A 78 1.48 4.62 -6.93
C THR A 78 0.87 4.83 -8.31
N THR A 79 1.66 4.70 -9.39
CA THR A 79 1.16 4.75 -10.77
C THR A 79 0.17 3.62 -11.05
N LEU A 80 0.56 2.38 -10.73
CA LEU A 80 -0.28 1.20 -10.95
C LEU A 80 -1.55 1.24 -10.09
N ALA A 81 -1.43 1.59 -8.81
CA ALA A 81 -2.56 1.70 -7.89
C ALA A 81 -3.55 2.80 -8.32
N THR A 82 -3.04 3.93 -8.82
CA THR A 82 -3.87 5.01 -9.36
C THR A 82 -4.61 4.57 -10.61
N TYR A 83 -3.90 3.97 -11.57
CA TYR A 83 -4.52 3.42 -12.78
C TYR A 83 -5.60 2.39 -12.42
N TRP A 84 -5.29 1.45 -11.54
CA TRP A 84 -6.21 0.43 -11.05
C TRP A 84 -7.47 1.01 -10.41
N GLY A 85 -7.29 1.98 -9.52
CA GLY A 85 -8.39 2.68 -8.87
C GLY A 85 -9.33 3.37 -9.85
N PHE A 86 -8.76 4.07 -10.84
CA PHE A 86 -9.57 4.68 -11.89
C PHE A 86 -10.34 3.64 -12.71
N GLN A 87 -9.73 2.49 -13.06
CA GLN A 87 -10.45 1.44 -13.80
C GLN A 87 -11.67 0.92 -13.03
N ILE A 88 -11.57 0.76 -11.70
CA ILE A 88 -12.68 0.27 -10.87
C ILE A 88 -13.77 1.34 -10.67
N TRP A 89 -13.37 2.57 -10.36
CA TRP A 89 -14.30 3.59 -9.87
C TRP A 89 -14.80 4.56 -10.94
N LEU A 90 -14.26 4.53 -12.17
CA LEU A 90 -14.82 5.31 -13.28
C LEU A 90 -16.18 4.76 -13.71
N ASP A 91 -16.28 3.44 -13.88
CA ASP A 91 -17.55 2.77 -14.16
C ASP A 91 -17.63 1.40 -13.46
N PRO A 92 -18.05 1.37 -12.18
CA PRO A 92 -18.14 0.11 -11.46
C PRO A 92 -19.27 -0.79 -11.97
N ALA A 93 -20.26 -0.26 -12.68
CA ALA A 93 -21.37 -1.08 -13.20
C ALA A 93 -20.89 -1.99 -14.35
N ASP A 94 -20.00 -1.48 -15.20
CA ASP A 94 -19.47 -2.21 -16.35
C ASP A 94 -18.12 -2.90 -16.07
N PHE A 95 -17.59 -2.76 -14.85
CA PHE A 95 -16.31 -3.33 -14.49
C PHE A 95 -16.29 -4.86 -14.66
N GLY A 96 -15.32 -5.34 -15.44
CA GLY A 96 -15.07 -6.77 -15.63
C GLY A 96 -16.07 -7.49 -16.54
N ILE A 97 -17.02 -6.79 -17.14
CA ILE A 97 -18.01 -7.38 -18.06
C ILE A 97 -17.39 -7.46 -19.47
N PRO A 98 -17.31 -8.66 -20.08
CA PRO A 98 -16.83 -8.79 -21.46
C PRO A 98 -17.85 -8.20 -22.45
N LEU A 99 -17.34 -7.62 -23.55
CA LEU A 99 -18.14 -7.11 -24.65
C LEU A 99 -19.14 -8.19 -25.12
N GLY A 100 -20.44 -7.88 -25.08
CA GLY A 100 -21.53 -8.82 -25.44
C GLY A 100 -22.27 -9.48 -24.27
N ARG A 101 -21.96 -9.15 -23.00
CA ARG A 101 -22.74 -9.55 -21.80
C ARG A 101 -23.29 -8.35 -21.01
N GLU A 102 -23.84 -7.37 -21.72
CA GLU A 102 -24.32 -6.09 -21.14
C GLU A 102 -25.49 -6.23 -20.15
N ASN A 103 -26.17 -7.39 -20.10
CA ASN A 103 -27.26 -7.67 -19.14
C ASN A 103 -26.80 -8.33 -17.83
N CYS A 104 -25.50 -8.41 -17.55
CA CYS A 104 -25.00 -8.97 -16.29
C CYS A 104 -25.13 -7.98 -15.13
N THR A 105 -26.05 -8.21 -14.19
CA THR A 105 -26.24 -7.35 -13.00
C THR A 105 -25.26 -7.61 -11.86
N ALA A 106 -24.37 -8.60 -12.00
CA ALA A 106 -23.47 -9.03 -10.93
C ALA A 106 -22.60 -7.89 -10.36
N SER A 107 -22.14 -6.97 -11.21
CA SER A 107 -21.36 -5.80 -10.78
C SER A 107 -22.22 -4.73 -10.08
N ILE A 108 -23.50 -4.60 -10.46
CA ILE A 108 -24.45 -3.63 -9.88
C ILE A 108 -24.87 -4.04 -8.47
N ASP A 109 -25.03 -5.36 -8.26
CA ASP A 109 -25.43 -5.94 -6.98
C ASP A 109 -24.27 -6.08 -5.99
N THR A 110 -23.04 -5.71 -6.39
CA THR A 110 -21.88 -5.77 -5.51
C THR A 110 -22.00 -4.74 -4.39
N ILE A 111 -21.84 -5.22 -3.15
CA ILE A 111 -21.97 -4.46 -1.93
C ILE A 111 -20.59 -4.08 -1.39
N PHE A 112 -20.36 -2.80 -1.19
CA PHE A 112 -19.24 -2.27 -0.45
C PHE A 112 -19.63 -2.10 1.02
N VAL A 113 -18.79 -2.54 1.94
CA VAL A 113 -19.05 -2.41 3.37
C VAL A 113 -18.30 -1.20 3.91
N VAL A 114 -19.01 -0.28 4.56
CA VAL A 114 -18.42 0.87 5.28
C VAL A 114 -19.00 0.90 6.67
N LEU A 115 -18.15 0.79 7.69
CA LEU A 115 -18.57 0.77 9.11
C LEU A 115 -19.71 -0.23 9.38
N GLY A 116 -19.67 -1.40 8.72
CA GLY A 116 -20.68 -2.44 8.84
C GLY A 116 -21.97 -2.19 8.04
N GLN A 117 -22.14 -1.04 7.39
CA GLN A 117 -23.30 -0.76 6.54
C GLN A 117 -23.09 -1.24 5.10
N ASN A 118 -24.18 -1.68 4.47
CA ASN A 118 -24.21 -2.09 3.06
C ASN A 118 -24.40 -0.86 2.17
N ILE A 119 -23.39 -0.53 1.36
CA ILE A 119 -23.47 0.54 0.38
C ILE A 119 -23.22 -0.07 -1.00
N ARG A 120 -24.08 0.20 -1.98
CA ARG A 120 -23.85 -0.26 -3.35
C ARG A 120 -22.63 0.46 -3.94
N VAL A 121 -21.77 -0.26 -4.66
CA VAL A 121 -20.56 0.34 -5.28
C VAL A 121 -20.94 1.42 -6.31
N THR A 122 -22.12 1.30 -6.91
CA THR A 122 -22.70 2.28 -7.85
C THR A 122 -23.19 3.57 -7.19
N ASN A 123 -23.13 3.68 -5.85
CA ASN A 123 -23.49 4.90 -5.15
C ASN A 123 -22.56 6.07 -5.54
N LYS A 124 -23.15 7.16 -6.03
CA LYS A 124 -22.41 8.35 -6.50
C LYS A 124 -21.48 8.94 -5.43
N VAL A 125 -21.94 9.03 -4.18
CA VAL A 125 -21.14 9.63 -3.09
C VAL A 125 -19.92 8.78 -2.77
N LEU A 126 -20.09 7.46 -2.70
CA LEU A 126 -18.99 6.53 -2.47
C LEU A 126 -17.97 6.58 -3.62
N ARG A 127 -18.47 6.62 -4.85
CA ARG A 127 -17.64 6.72 -6.06
C ARG A 127 -16.85 8.02 -6.11
N ASP A 128 -17.51 9.17 -5.90
CA ASP A 128 -16.85 10.47 -5.92
C ASP A 128 -15.78 10.54 -4.80
N PHE A 129 -16.06 9.97 -3.63
CA PHE A 129 -15.09 9.85 -2.55
C PHE A 129 -13.88 8.99 -2.95
N ALA A 130 -14.11 7.80 -3.49
CA ALA A 130 -13.04 6.90 -3.92
C ALA A 130 -12.17 7.53 -5.02
N LEU A 131 -12.79 8.15 -6.03
CA LEU A 131 -12.07 8.86 -7.09
C LEU A 131 -11.25 10.03 -6.53
N SER A 132 -11.74 10.74 -5.53
CA SER A 132 -10.98 11.79 -4.85
C SER A 132 -9.74 11.23 -4.14
N CYS A 133 -9.85 10.09 -3.47
CA CYS A 133 -8.71 9.40 -2.86
C CYS A 133 -7.67 8.97 -3.91
N PHE A 134 -8.09 8.44 -5.06
CA PHE A 134 -7.18 8.08 -6.15
C PHE A 134 -6.57 9.30 -6.85
N ALA A 135 -7.29 10.42 -6.93
CA ALA A 135 -6.74 11.69 -7.42
C ALA A 135 -5.64 12.23 -6.50
N LEU A 136 -5.82 12.14 -5.17
CA LEU A 136 -4.75 12.46 -4.21
C LEU A 136 -3.55 11.51 -4.37
N ASN A 137 -3.78 10.24 -4.66
CA ASN A 137 -2.72 9.28 -4.96
C ASN A 137 -1.98 9.63 -6.27
N ALA A 138 -2.69 10.17 -7.26
CA ALA A 138 -2.09 10.67 -8.51
C ALA A 138 -1.16 11.87 -8.25
N LEU A 139 -1.50 12.76 -7.31
CA LEU A 139 -0.59 13.83 -6.88
C LEU A 139 0.65 13.25 -6.19
N HIS A 140 0.49 12.24 -5.34
CA HIS A 140 1.62 11.54 -4.72
C HIS A 140 2.54 10.90 -5.77
N MET A 141 1.96 10.27 -6.81
CA MET A 141 2.71 9.72 -7.94
C MET A 141 3.60 10.78 -8.61
N LEU A 142 3.08 11.99 -8.84
CA LEU A 142 3.87 13.10 -9.43
C LEU A 142 5.01 13.54 -8.51
N LEU A 143 4.76 13.66 -7.20
CA LEU A 143 5.80 14.00 -6.23
C LEU A 143 6.89 12.92 -6.17
N SER A 144 6.49 11.65 -6.20
CA SER A 144 7.43 10.52 -6.24
C SER A 144 8.27 10.52 -7.51
N LEU A 145 7.67 10.82 -8.67
CA LEU A 145 8.38 10.99 -9.93
C LEU A 145 9.41 12.12 -9.86
N MET A 146 9.05 13.27 -9.30
CA MET A 146 9.99 14.39 -9.11
C MET A 146 11.18 14.01 -8.23
N ASN A 147 10.94 13.27 -7.14
CA ASN A 147 12.00 12.77 -6.26
C ASN A 147 12.91 11.77 -7.00
N CYS A 148 12.32 10.85 -7.77
CA CYS A 148 13.06 9.90 -8.60
C CYS A 148 13.93 10.63 -9.64
N MET A 149 13.38 11.62 -10.34
CA MET A 149 14.13 12.42 -11.32
C MET A 149 15.26 13.21 -10.66
N ARG A 150 15.02 13.80 -9.49
CA ARG A 150 16.06 14.50 -8.71
C ARG A 150 17.18 13.55 -8.28
N GLY A 151 16.81 12.36 -7.80
CA GLY A 151 17.76 11.30 -7.44
C GLY A 151 18.58 10.84 -8.64
N LEU A 152 17.95 10.66 -9.80
CA LEU A 152 18.61 10.29 -11.05
C LEU A 152 19.60 11.37 -11.50
N VAL A 153 19.20 12.64 -11.50
CA VAL A 153 20.09 13.76 -11.86
C VAL A 153 21.27 13.85 -10.89
N HIS A 154 21.02 13.70 -9.59
CA HIS A 154 22.09 13.68 -8.60
C HIS A 154 23.07 12.52 -8.86
N TYR A 155 22.54 11.33 -9.18
CA TYR A 155 23.34 10.15 -9.51
C TYR A 155 24.18 10.35 -10.78
N THR A 156 23.61 10.93 -11.84
CA THR A 156 24.34 11.16 -13.10
C THR A 156 25.41 12.23 -12.98
N VAL A 157 25.18 13.27 -12.15
CA VAL A 157 26.14 14.36 -11.96
C VAL A 157 27.25 14.00 -10.98
N ASN A 158 26.93 13.33 -9.86
CA ASN A 158 27.88 13.08 -8.77
C ASN A 158 28.46 11.66 -8.72
N GLY A 159 28.01 10.75 -9.58
CA GLY A 159 28.45 9.36 -9.61
C GLY A 159 28.01 8.54 -8.39
N THR A 160 28.42 7.26 -8.35
CA THR A 160 28.06 6.30 -7.29
C THR A 160 28.76 6.58 -5.95
N GLU A 161 29.89 7.29 -5.94
CA GLU A 161 30.73 7.49 -4.76
C GLU A 161 30.04 8.30 -3.64
N LYS A 162 29.09 9.18 -3.98
CA LYS A 162 28.38 10.01 -2.99
C LYS A 162 26.97 9.52 -2.64
N CYS A 163 26.46 8.49 -3.31
CA CYS A 163 25.11 7.97 -3.07
C CYS A 163 25.02 6.96 -1.91
N THR A 164 26.15 6.44 -1.42
CA THR A 164 26.15 5.42 -0.35
C THR A 164 26.36 6.01 1.05
N VAL A 165 26.79 7.27 1.17
CA VAL A 165 27.11 7.90 2.47
C VAL A 165 26.78 9.39 2.46
N SER A 166 25.51 9.75 2.55
CA SER A 166 25.08 11.08 3.01
C SER A 166 23.60 10.91 3.37
N LYS A 167 23.25 10.57 4.61
CA LYS A 167 23.11 11.54 5.71
C LYS A 167 23.46 11.00 7.11
N VAL A 168 24.23 9.92 7.23
CA VAL A 168 24.74 9.46 8.54
C VAL A 168 26.03 10.19 8.94
N ALA A 169 26.74 10.84 8.02
CA ALA A 169 28.01 11.52 8.31
C ALA A 169 27.90 13.05 8.55
N ASP A 170 26.86 13.71 8.02
CA ASP A 170 26.70 15.18 8.16
C ASP A 170 25.72 15.59 9.28
N SER A 171 25.18 14.64 10.04
CA SER A 171 24.39 14.93 11.25
C SER A 171 25.22 14.88 12.54
N ASP A 172 26.52 14.59 12.48
CA ASP A 172 27.40 14.47 13.66
C ASP A 172 28.36 15.65 13.85
N VAL A 173 28.32 16.70 13.01
CA VAL A 173 29.09 17.93 13.27
C VAL A 173 28.17 19.14 13.16
N SER A 174 27.89 19.72 14.33
CA SER A 174 27.13 20.95 14.59
C SER A 174 25.60 20.82 14.80
N SER A 175 25.20 20.23 15.92
CA SER A 175 24.13 20.84 16.71
C SER A 175 24.42 20.72 18.22
N PRO A 176 24.31 21.84 18.97
CA PRO A 176 24.56 21.85 20.39
C PRO A 176 23.51 21.00 21.09
N ALA A 177 23.96 20.25 22.09
CA ALA A 177 23.13 19.50 23.02
C ALA A 177 21.94 20.34 23.52
N SER A 178 20.74 20.09 23.02
CA SER A 178 19.52 20.55 23.67
C SER A 178 18.34 19.59 23.40
N LYS A 179 18.02 18.81 24.43
CA LYS A 179 16.69 18.37 24.87
C LYS A 179 15.58 18.38 23.80
N GLY A 180 15.41 17.27 23.07
CA GLY A 180 14.30 17.09 22.13
C GLY A 180 13.93 15.64 21.82
N VAL A 181 14.13 14.70 22.76
CA VAL A 181 13.98 13.25 22.52
C VAL A 181 12.53 12.75 22.70
N SER A 182 11.62 13.58 23.26
CA SER A 182 10.25 13.15 23.60
C SER A 182 9.22 13.40 22.49
N THR A 183 9.37 14.46 21.71
CA THR A 183 8.39 14.86 20.67
C THR A 183 8.42 13.99 19.42
N ASP A 184 9.61 13.54 19.00
CA ASP A 184 9.76 12.73 17.77
C ASP A 184 9.25 11.28 17.95
N LYS A 185 9.42 10.69 19.13
CA LYS A 185 8.82 9.38 19.47
C LYS A 185 7.30 9.44 19.55
N LEU A 186 6.76 10.51 20.15
CA LEU A 186 5.31 10.69 20.28
C LEU A 186 4.64 10.89 18.91
N TYR A 187 5.30 11.62 18.00
CA TYR A 187 4.86 11.81 16.61
C TYR A 187 4.84 10.48 15.82
N LYS A 188 5.90 9.68 15.90
CA LYS A 188 5.99 8.37 15.21
C LYS A 188 4.95 7.37 15.73
N MET A 189 4.78 7.31 17.05
CA MET A 189 3.75 6.48 17.69
C MET A 189 2.32 6.92 17.28
N ARG A 190 2.07 8.24 17.21
CA ARG A 190 0.78 8.80 16.76
C ARG A 190 0.45 8.49 15.30
N LEU A 191 1.44 8.22 14.44
CA LEU A 191 1.23 7.81 13.04
C LEU A 191 1.04 6.29 12.90
N ALA A 192 1.72 5.49 13.71
CA ALA A 192 1.63 4.03 13.65
C ALA A 192 0.24 3.48 14.07
N PHE A 193 -0.34 3.99 15.15
CA PHE A 193 -1.62 3.49 15.67
C PHE A 193 -2.81 3.66 14.70
N PRO A 194 -3.04 4.86 14.11
CA PRO A 194 -4.12 5.03 13.15
C PRO A 194 -3.99 4.14 11.93
N VAL A 195 -2.75 3.92 11.46
CA VAL A 195 -2.50 3.09 10.28
C VAL A 195 -2.70 1.60 10.57
N LEU A 196 -2.26 1.11 11.74
CA LEU A 196 -2.59 -0.26 12.18
C LEU A 196 -4.09 -0.45 12.35
N GLY A 197 -4.79 0.52 12.95
CA GLY A 197 -6.25 0.52 13.04
C GLY A 197 -6.91 0.49 11.65
N LEU A 198 -6.39 1.25 10.70
CA LEU A 198 -6.84 1.25 9.30
C LEU A 198 -6.61 -0.11 8.63
N MET A 199 -5.47 -0.78 8.85
CA MET A 199 -5.21 -2.11 8.30
C MET A 199 -6.19 -3.15 8.83
N ILE A 200 -6.42 -3.18 10.15
CA ILE A 200 -7.39 -4.07 10.79
C ILE A 200 -8.79 -3.78 10.25
N TYR A 201 -9.14 -2.51 10.12
CA TYR A 201 -10.41 -2.09 9.54
C TYR A 201 -10.56 -2.59 8.10
N ILE A 202 -9.54 -2.42 7.24
CA ILE A 202 -9.58 -2.89 5.86
C ILE A 202 -9.75 -4.42 5.82
N MET A 203 -9.01 -5.15 6.65
CA MET A 203 -9.13 -6.62 6.75
C MET A 203 -10.56 -7.04 7.11
N PHE A 204 -11.14 -6.41 8.15
CA PHE A 204 -12.51 -6.65 8.54
C PHE A 204 -13.51 -6.35 7.41
N ASN A 205 -13.29 -5.29 6.63
CA ASN A 205 -14.16 -4.99 5.48
C ASN A 205 -14.04 -6.03 4.37
N ILE A 206 -12.84 -6.53 4.07
CA ILE A 206 -12.66 -7.63 3.11
C ILE A 206 -13.47 -8.85 3.57
N GLU A 207 -13.34 -9.25 4.83
CA GLU A 207 -14.09 -10.40 5.38
C GLU A 207 -15.61 -10.18 5.32
N GLN A 208 -16.08 -8.99 5.68
CA GLN A 208 -17.50 -8.65 5.61
C GLN A 208 -18.02 -8.65 4.17
N MET A 209 -17.25 -8.11 3.22
CA MET A 209 -17.60 -8.16 1.80
C MET A 209 -17.70 -9.60 1.32
N VAL A 210 -16.72 -10.46 1.64
CA VAL A 210 -16.74 -11.88 1.29
C VAL A 210 -17.94 -12.60 1.89
N ASN A 211 -18.23 -12.36 3.17
CA ASN A 211 -19.34 -13.01 3.87
C ASN A 211 -20.70 -12.61 3.27
N ARG A 212 -20.89 -11.33 2.91
CA ARG A 212 -22.17 -10.80 2.42
C ARG A 212 -22.50 -11.21 0.98
N HIS A 213 -21.51 -11.58 0.17
CA HIS A 213 -21.73 -12.06 -1.19
C HIS A 213 -21.97 -13.58 -1.28
N GLN A 214 -22.04 -14.29 -0.14
CA GLN A 214 -22.31 -15.74 -0.07
C GLN A 214 -21.44 -16.61 -0.99
N VAL A 215 -20.29 -16.10 -1.42
CA VAL A 215 -19.33 -16.82 -2.28
C VAL A 215 -18.67 -17.99 -1.55
N GLN A 216 -18.89 -18.16 -0.24
CA GLN A 216 -18.31 -19.23 0.59
C GLN A 216 -18.50 -20.63 0.02
N THR A 217 -19.61 -20.91 -0.64
CA THR A 217 -19.88 -22.22 -1.27
C THR A 217 -19.12 -22.41 -2.59
N GLN A 218 -18.77 -21.31 -3.28
CA GLN A 218 -17.88 -21.32 -4.44
C GLN A 218 -16.39 -21.27 -4.05
N MET A 219 -16.10 -20.91 -2.80
CA MET A 219 -14.76 -20.82 -2.20
C MET A 219 -14.25 -22.14 -1.60
N ASN A 220 -14.76 -23.30 -2.05
CA ASN A 220 -14.15 -24.61 -1.73
C ASN A 220 -12.68 -24.72 -2.20
N GLY A 221 -12.22 -23.79 -3.04
CA GLY A 221 -10.81 -23.42 -3.21
C GLY A 221 -10.62 -21.93 -2.90
N TRP A 222 -9.49 -21.56 -2.30
CA TRP A 222 -9.15 -20.17 -2.01
C TRP A 222 -9.30 -19.31 -3.27
N THR A 223 -9.99 -18.17 -3.20
CA THR A 223 -9.98 -17.26 -4.35
C THR A 223 -8.59 -16.65 -4.51
N TYR A 224 -8.22 -16.36 -5.75
CA TYR A 224 -6.92 -15.77 -6.09
C TYR A 224 -6.61 -14.50 -5.25
N GLY A 225 -7.62 -13.64 -5.05
CA GLY A 225 -7.49 -12.44 -4.22
C GLY A 225 -7.28 -12.73 -2.73
N GLN A 226 -7.92 -13.76 -2.17
CA GLN A 226 -7.77 -14.15 -0.76
C GLN A 226 -6.39 -14.75 -0.47
N GLY A 227 -5.88 -15.60 -1.36
CA GLY A 227 -4.52 -16.12 -1.23
C GLY A 227 -3.47 -15.01 -1.24
N LEU A 228 -3.63 -14.03 -2.11
CA LEU A 228 -2.70 -12.90 -2.21
C LEU A 228 -2.82 -11.92 -1.04
N ALA A 229 -4.04 -11.68 -0.55
CA ALA A 229 -4.25 -10.90 0.67
C ALA A 229 -3.55 -11.53 1.88
N ILE A 230 -3.66 -12.84 2.04
CA ILE A 230 -3.01 -13.58 3.13
C ILE A 230 -1.49 -13.58 2.98
N ILE A 231 -0.96 -13.78 1.77
CA ILE A 231 0.49 -13.73 1.52
C ILE A 231 1.05 -12.34 1.84
N GLY A 232 0.38 -11.27 1.39
CA GLY A 232 0.77 -9.90 1.72
C GLY A 232 0.70 -9.59 3.21
N LEU A 233 -0.34 -10.09 3.89
CA LEU A 233 -0.49 -9.97 5.34
C LEU A 233 0.59 -10.70 6.12
N VAL A 234 0.92 -11.93 5.75
CA VAL A 234 1.99 -12.71 6.40
C VAL A 234 3.31 -11.96 6.30
N GLN A 235 3.62 -11.36 5.15
CA GLN A 235 4.82 -10.54 5.00
C GLN A 235 4.81 -9.30 5.91
N GLN A 236 3.67 -8.61 6.02
CA GLN A 236 3.52 -7.43 6.89
C GLN A 236 3.57 -7.78 8.39
N VAL A 237 2.99 -8.92 8.79
CA VAL A 237 3.00 -9.42 10.18
C VAL A 237 4.39 -9.90 10.57
N VAL A 238 5.06 -10.68 9.71
CA VAL A 238 6.45 -11.10 9.95
C VAL A 238 7.38 -9.89 10.04
N GLY A 239 7.16 -8.89 9.17
CA GLY A 239 7.82 -7.58 9.28
C GLY A 239 7.58 -6.95 10.65
N SER A 240 6.32 -6.71 11.02
CA SER A 240 5.93 -6.10 12.29
C SER A 240 6.47 -6.84 13.53
N TYR A 241 6.43 -8.16 13.51
CA TYR A 241 6.95 -8.99 14.61
C TYR A 241 8.47 -8.85 14.75
N SER A 242 9.20 -8.76 13.64
CA SER A 242 10.65 -8.51 13.71
C SER A 242 10.93 -7.15 14.37
N LEU A 243 10.10 -6.14 14.11
CA LEU A 243 10.22 -4.80 14.71
C LEU A 243 10.03 -4.83 16.22
N ILE A 244 8.93 -5.45 16.67
CA ILE A 244 8.60 -5.54 18.10
C ILE A 244 9.70 -6.32 18.82
N ARG A 245 10.19 -7.41 18.23
CA ARG A 245 11.27 -8.21 18.80
C ARG A 245 12.56 -7.41 18.93
N GLU A 246 12.92 -6.64 17.91
CA GLU A 246 14.11 -5.78 17.96
C GLU A 246 13.95 -4.69 19.02
N GLU A 247 12.82 -3.96 19.06
CA GLU A 247 12.60 -2.91 20.08
C GLU A 247 12.61 -3.45 21.51
N TYR A 248 12.02 -4.63 21.76
CA TYR A 248 12.01 -5.23 23.09
C TYR A 248 13.42 -5.59 23.59
N HIS A 249 14.31 -5.98 22.67
CA HIS A 249 15.71 -6.26 22.96
C HIS A 249 16.55 -5.01 23.29
N TRP A 250 16.04 -3.81 23.01
CA TRP A 250 16.70 -2.53 23.36
C TRP A 250 16.08 -1.86 24.59
N ALA A 251 14.90 -2.29 25.02
CA ALA A 251 14.21 -1.75 26.18
C ALA A 251 14.58 -2.44 27.51
N TYR A 252 15.20 -3.62 27.45
CA TYR A 252 15.68 -4.44 28.58
C TYR A 252 17.05 -5.02 28.27
#